data_AF-A0A7K2ZB69-F1
#
_entry.id   AF-A0A7K2ZB69-F1
#
_cell.length_a   1.000
_cell.length_b   1.000
_cell.length_c   1.000
_cell.angle_alpha   90.00
_cell.angle_beta   90.00
_cell.angle_gamma   90.00
#
_symmetry.space_group_name_H-M   'P 1'
#
loop_
_entity.id
_entity.type
_entity.pdbx_description
1 polymer ?
#
loop_
_entity_poly.entity_id
_entity_poly.type
_entity_poly.pdbx_seq_one_letter_code
_entity_poly.pdbx_strand_id
1 'polypeptide(L)'
;AVADGAAREIVERLSRERPTGAWQHALIRLATVWSADEELLDADPDLFDTLAGLSPVVPTELGLALAEPFRGVIELAHRWRRPAAHRGAWARALAHRKKLLAEEPAADRRSRLTEGIIALADDDAVRETMFPISVTRDVIHTATPDDADAIGTLMRQWARQGGLDARWTDRLVERWLVDDPASFQLIRDGGDRIIGLTNTQQVTERTVNCVEPLLQQHTDRLLDRPRGTGGWLLGAAYCPDRGAHAHLLRGLLRQVIMGGLLLTVSTPNPDYQRLLRGLRFQRHGTTADDVYRCGRKPEIFSQDFGSAALPDWTERLARTSGMRGGPRPTGQEVARALTGIADPARLAESPLLSSPRPRTVAELRADLWEAVRRLADSEVREEAEAGWILRHYYLGRPRTHQRLAQQLHISRATYFRRLRHGLDLVGGALAEERSVP
;
A
#
# COMPACT_ATOMS: atom_id res chain seq x y z
N ALA A 1 13.21 7.07 15.03
CA ALA A 1 14.37 7.79 15.61
C ALA A 1 15.04 8.72 14.60
N VAL A 2 15.61 8.23 13.49
CA VAL A 2 16.26 9.10 12.48
C VAL A 2 15.28 10.11 11.86
N ALA A 3 14.14 9.64 11.33
CA ALA A 3 13.09 10.52 10.80
C ALA A 3 12.59 11.54 11.83
N ASP A 4 12.61 11.16 13.11
CA ASP A 4 12.18 12.02 14.21
C ASP A 4 13.15 13.18 14.49
N GLY A 5 14.45 12.91 14.45
CA GLY A 5 15.49 13.95 14.53
C GLY A 5 15.45 14.86 13.31
N ALA A 6 15.34 14.29 12.11
CA ALA A 6 15.24 15.05 10.86
C ALA A 6 14.00 15.95 10.83
N ALA A 7 12.84 15.47 11.27
CA ALA A 7 11.61 16.27 11.33
C ALA A 7 11.76 17.48 12.27
N ARG A 8 12.46 17.34 13.42
CA ARG A 8 12.74 18.47 14.31
C ARG A 8 13.62 19.53 13.64
N GLU A 9 14.70 19.10 12.99
CA GLU A 9 15.61 19.99 12.25
C GLU A 9 14.87 20.74 11.14
N ILE A 10 13.98 20.06 10.40
CA ILE A 10 13.15 20.67 9.35
C ILE A 10 12.27 21.77 9.97
N VAL A 11 11.52 21.45 11.04
CA VAL A 11 10.62 22.43 11.70
C VAL A 11 11.40 23.61 12.30
N GLU A 12 12.58 23.37 12.86
CA GLU A 12 13.45 24.41 13.40
C GLU A 12 13.93 25.37 12.30
N ARG A 13 14.31 24.85 11.13
CA ARG A 13 14.69 25.68 9.98
C ARG A 13 13.53 26.48 9.44
N LEU A 14 12.34 25.88 9.30
CA LEU A 14 11.13 26.59 8.89
C LEU A 14 10.73 27.69 9.87
N SER A 15 11.09 27.55 11.15
CA SER A 15 10.85 28.59 12.16
C SER A 15 11.66 29.88 11.93
N ARG A 16 12.64 29.86 11.01
CA ARG A 16 13.34 31.06 10.53
C ARG A 16 12.58 31.82 9.45
N GLU A 17 11.70 31.14 8.70
CA GLU A 17 10.83 31.74 7.69
C GLU A 17 9.59 32.36 8.33
N ARG A 18 9.02 31.64 9.32
CA ARG A 18 7.84 32.07 10.09
C ARG A 18 8.05 31.78 11.58
N PRO A 19 7.81 32.73 12.49
CA PRO A 19 7.91 32.48 13.92
C PRO A 19 7.07 31.28 14.35
N THR A 20 7.52 30.53 15.36
CA THR A 20 6.82 29.36 15.89
C THR A 20 5.37 29.69 16.25
N GLY A 21 4.42 28.86 15.83
CA GLY A 21 2.99 29.10 16.04
C GLY A 21 2.12 27.93 15.57
N ALA A 22 0.83 28.21 15.34
CA ALA A 22 -0.17 27.20 14.96
C ALA A 22 0.19 26.41 13.68
N TRP A 23 0.96 27.02 12.76
CA TRP A 23 1.40 26.39 11.51
C TRP A 23 2.20 25.11 11.72
N GLN A 24 2.90 24.93 12.84
CA GLN A 24 3.67 23.70 13.10
C GLN A 24 2.76 22.48 13.24
N HIS A 25 1.61 22.65 13.91
CA HIS A 25 0.61 21.58 14.04
C HIS A 25 -0.10 21.34 12.71
N ALA A 26 -0.42 22.40 11.97
CA ALA A 26 -1.05 22.30 10.67
C ALA A 26 -0.13 21.65 9.61
N LEU A 27 1.19 21.91 9.66
CA LEU A 27 2.19 21.26 8.83
C LEU A 27 2.26 19.74 9.07
N ILE A 28 2.17 19.31 10.34
CA ILE A 28 2.12 17.88 10.68
C ILE A 28 0.84 17.23 10.13
N ARG A 29 -0.31 17.93 10.24
CA ARG A 29 -1.58 17.48 9.65
C ARG A 29 -1.43 17.35 8.14
N LEU A 30 -0.93 18.39 7.46
CA LEU A 30 -0.68 18.43 6.01
C LEU A 30 0.20 17.26 5.55
N ALA A 31 1.33 17.03 6.22
CA ALA A 31 2.23 15.91 5.93
C ALA A 31 1.55 14.54 6.02
N THR A 32 0.61 14.42 6.98
CA THR A 32 -0.13 13.18 7.25
C THR A 32 -1.18 12.90 6.17
N VAL A 33 -1.83 13.93 5.63
CA VAL A 33 -3.02 13.76 4.77
C VAL A 33 -2.75 13.91 3.27
N TRP A 34 -1.47 13.95 2.86
CA TRP A 34 -0.98 14.11 1.48
C TRP A 34 -1.19 15.51 0.89
N SER A 35 -2.44 15.94 0.79
CA SER A 35 -2.86 17.30 0.45
C SER A 35 -4.05 17.73 1.30
N ALA A 36 -4.30 19.04 1.45
CA ALA A 36 -5.44 19.53 2.22
C ALA A 36 -5.86 20.94 1.83
N ASP A 37 -7.17 21.17 1.87
CA ASP A 37 -7.82 22.49 1.85
C ASP A 37 -7.94 23.05 3.28
N GLU A 38 -8.49 24.25 3.41
CA GLU A 38 -8.73 24.93 4.70
C GLU A 38 -9.56 24.08 5.66
N GLU A 39 -10.65 23.46 5.16
CA GLU A 39 -11.56 22.62 5.95
C GLU A 39 -10.83 21.41 6.55
N LEU A 40 -10.03 20.69 5.75
CA LEU A 40 -9.32 19.51 6.22
C LEU A 40 -8.17 19.85 7.18
N LEU A 41 -7.53 21.01 7.01
CA LEU A 41 -6.52 21.50 7.95
C LEU A 41 -7.13 22.04 9.24
N ASP A 42 -8.42 22.41 9.22
CA ASP A 42 -9.09 23.15 10.29
C ASP A 42 -8.27 24.43 10.57
N ALA A 43 -8.01 25.15 9.48
CA ALA A 43 -7.22 26.38 9.43
C ALA A 43 -8.09 27.54 8.96
N ASP A 44 -7.91 28.70 9.58
CA ASP A 44 -8.42 29.96 9.04
C ASP A 44 -7.56 30.41 7.83
N PRO A 45 -8.05 31.39 7.03
CA PRO A 45 -7.33 31.86 5.85
C PRO A 45 -5.90 32.35 6.15
N ASP A 46 -5.69 33.02 7.28
CA ASP A 46 -4.36 33.54 7.68
C ASP A 46 -3.37 32.40 7.95
N LEU A 47 -3.81 31.33 8.62
CA LEU A 47 -3.01 30.13 8.86
C LEU A 47 -2.74 29.36 7.57
N PHE A 48 -3.72 29.28 6.68
CA PHE A 48 -3.58 28.63 5.38
C PHE A 48 -2.56 29.37 4.50
N ASP A 49 -2.65 30.69 4.40
CA ASP A 49 -1.68 31.55 3.69
C ASP A 49 -0.28 31.48 4.34
N THR A 50 -0.23 31.40 5.67
CA THR A 50 1.03 31.19 6.39
C THR A 50 1.69 29.87 6.00
N LEU A 51 0.93 28.78 5.91
CA LEU A 51 1.43 27.50 5.43
C LEU A 51 1.87 27.56 3.96
N ALA A 52 1.06 28.19 3.10
CA ALA A 52 1.36 28.34 1.68
C ALA A 52 2.66 29.11 1.44
N GLY A 53 3.04 30.00 2.37
CA GLY A 53 4.29 30.75 2.33
C GLY A 53 5.54 29.99 2.80
N LEU A 54 5.42 28.75 3.29
CA LEU A 54 6.58 27.95 3.72
C LEU A 54 7.27 27.29 2.52
N SER A 55 8.61 27.30 2.51
CA SER A 55 9.40 26.83 1.36
C SER A 55 9.12 25.40 0.84
N PRO A 56 8.78 24.38 1.65
CA PRO A 56 8.48 23.04 1.14
C PRO A 56 7.00 22.84 0.79
N VAL A 57 6.13 23.82 1.05
CA VAL A 57 4.69 23.71 0.78
C VAL A 57 4.42 24.17 -0.65
N VAL A 58 3.64 23.37 -1.37
CA VAL A 58 3.29 23.62 -2.77
C VAL A 58 1.77 23.66 -2.95
N PRO A 59 1.24 24.57 -3.79
CA PRO A 59 -0.16 24.55 -4.16
C PRO A 59 -0.47 23.36 -5.08
N THR A 60 -1.68 22.83 -4.96
CA THR A 60 -2.23 21.72 -5.74
C THR A 60 -3.69 21.99 -6.06
N GLU A 61 -4.29 21.18 -6.93
CA GLU A 61 -5.72 21.29 -7.26
C GLU A 61 -6.64 20.94 -6.07
N LEU A 62 -6.10 20.36 -4.99
CA LEU A 62 -6.81 20.00 -3.76
C LEU A 62 -6.41 20.87 -2.55
N GLY A 63 -5.80 22.03 -2.78
CA GLY A 63 -5.28 22.91 -1.72
C GLY A 63 -3.77 22.82 -1.61
N LEU A 64 -3.23 22.71 -0.40
CA LEU A 64 -1.78 22.64 -0.17
C LEU A 64 -1.30 21.18 -0.12
N ALA A 65 -0.03 20.97 -0.44
CA ALA A 65 0.68 19.73 -0.18
C ALA A 65 2.10 20.04 0.29
N LEU A 66 2.72 19.09 0.98
CA LEU A 66 4.13 19.19 1.36
C LEU A 66 4.97 18.42 0.34
N ALA A 67 6.03 19.04 -0.19
CA ALA A 67 6.92 18.40 -1.15
C ALA A 67 7.69 17.22 -0.51
N GLU A 68 7.99 16.20 -1.32
CA GLU A 68 8.94 15.17 -0.92
C GLU A 68 10.38 15.73 -0.93
N PRO A 69 11.27 15.25 -0.05
CA PRO A 69 11.07 14.19 0.94
C PRO A 69 10.50 14.70 2.29
N PHE A 70 10.23 16.01 2.42
CA PHE A 70 9.81 16.62 3.69
C PHE A 70 8.53 16.00 4.23
N ARG A 71 7.55 15.76 3.35
CA ARG A 71 6.29 15.07 3.69
C ARG A 71 6.53 13.70 4.30
N GLY A 72 7.26 12.83 3.59
CA GLY A 72 7.55 11.48 4.07
C GLY A 72 8.27 11.47 5.43
N VAL A 73 9.25 12.35 5.63
CA VAL A 73 10.00 12.43 6.90
C VAL A 73 9.12 12.88 8.06
N ILE A 74 8.32 13.92 7.88
CA ILE A 74 7.43 14.45 8.94
C ILE A 74 6.30 13.45 9.25
N GLU A 75 5.71 12.82 8.23
CA GLU A 75 4.67 11.81 8.40
C GLU A 75 5.19 10.59 9.17
N LEU A 76 6.38 10.08 8.84
CA LEU A 76 7.01 8.97 9.56
C LEU A 76 7.26 9.31 11.03
N ALA A 77 7.73 10.53 11.32
CA ALA A 77 7.92 11.01 12.68
C ALA A 77 6.59 11.10 13.44
N HIS A 78 5.53 11.62 12.79
CA HIS A 78 4.20 11.73 13.39
C HIS A 78 3.57 10.37 13.67
N ARG A 79 3.62 9.44 12.69
CA ARG A 79 3.13 8.06 12.83
C ARG A 79 3.80 7.35 13.99
N TRP A 80 5.11 7.55 14.17
CA TRP A 80 5.86 6.93 15.27
C TRP A 80 5.55 7.56 16.64
N ARG A 81 5.50 8.89 16.75
CA ARG A 81 5.28 9.57 18.04
C ARG A 81 3.84 9.55 18.52
N ARG A 82 2.89 9.73 17.59
CA ARG A 82 1.46 9.91 17.89
C ARG A 82 0.60 9.05 16.96
N PRO A 83 0.73 7.70 17.02
CA PRO A 83 0.05 6.79 16.10
C PRO A 83 -1.48 6.93 16.12
N ALA A 84 -2.08 7.24 17.28
CA ALA A 84 -3.54 7.45 17.37
C ALA A 84 -3.99 8.74 16.68
N ALA A 85 -3.26 9.85 16.87
CA ALA A 85 -3.57 11.13 16.24
C ALA A 85 -3.36 11.06 14.71
N HIS A 86 -2.32 10.36 14.28
CA HIS A 86 -2.05 10.05 12.88
C HIS A 86 -3.23 9.30 12.22
N ARG A 87 -3.67 8.18 12.81
CA ARG A 87 -4.85 7.44 12.31
C ARG A 87 -6.12 8.28 12.29
N GLY A 88 -6.33 9.10 13.32
CA GLY A 88 -7.47 10.02 13.38
C GLY A 88 -7.47 11.05 12.24
N ALA A 89 -6.30 11.61 11.93
CA ALA A 89 -6.14 12.53 10.79
C ALA A 89 -6.38 11.82 9.45
N TRP A 90 -5.86 10.60 9.27
CA TRP A 90 -6.12 9.78 8.08
C TRP A 90 -7.61 9.48 7.89
N ALA A 91 -8.30 9.03 8.94
CA ALA A 91 -9.72 8.70 8.85
C ALA A 91 -10.57 9.93 8.47
N ARG A 92 -10.28 11.10 9.06
CA ARG A 92 -10.94 12.36 8.70
C ARG A 92 -10.67 12.75 7.24
N ALA A 93 -9.43 12.68 6.80
CA ALA A 93 -9.06 13.00 5.42
C ALA A 93 -9.71 12.07 4.40
N LEU A 94 -9.82 10.78 4.73
CA LEU A 94 -10.51 9.81 3.90
C LEU A 94 -12.01 10.09 3.81
N ALA A 95 -12.65 10.41 4.94
CA ALA A 95 -14.06 10.78 4.98
C ALA A 95 -14.34 12.08 4.17
N HIS A 96 -13.48 13.10 4.34
CA HIS A 96 -13.56 14.36 3.60
C HIS A 96 -13.46 14.14 2.09
N ARG A 97 -12.43 13.41 1.63
CA ARG A 97 -12.24 13.15 0.20
C ARG A 97 -13.36 12.33 -0.41
N LYS A 98 -13.93 11.37 0.33
CA LYS A 98 -15.08 10.58 -0.15
C LYS A 98 -16.33 11.45 -0.30
N LYS A 99 -16.57 12.37 0.64
CA LYS A 99 -17.65 13.35 0.54
C LYS A 99 -17.48 14.20 -0.72
N LEU A 100 -16.31 14.79 -0.92
CA LEU A 100 -16.01 15.58 -2.11
C LEU A 100 -16.14 14.76 -3.41
N LEU A 101 -15.66 13.51 -3.43
CA LEU A 101 -15.72 12.65 -4.61
C LEU A 101 -17.16 12.32 -5.02
N ALA A 102 -18.06 12.16 -4.05
CA ALA A 102 -19.47 11.84 -4.33
C ALA A 102 -20.21 12.97 -5.06
N GLU A 103 -19.78 14.22 -4.86
CA GLU A 103 -20.42 15.41 -5.40
C GLU A 103 -19.69 15.98 -6.63
N GLU A 104 -18.50 15.48 -6.97
CA GLU A 104 -17.63 16.08 -7.99
C GLU A 104 -17.93 15.59 -9.42
N PRO A 105 -18.46 16.45 -10.31
CA PRO A 105 -18.73 16.05 -11.70
C PRO A 105 -17.48 16.04 -12.58
N ALA A 106 -16.48 16.89 -12.31
CA ALA A 106 -15.35 17.08 -13.21
C ALA A 106 -14.39 15.89 -13.16
N ALA A 107 -14.16 15.25 -14.30
CA ALA A 107 -13.32 14.06 -14.41
C ALA A 107 -11.88 14.29 -13.90
N ASP A 108 -11.32 15.46 -14.19
CA ASP A 108 -9.99 15.85 -13.72
C ASP A 108 -9.92 15.92 -12.19
N ARG A 109 -10.86 16.64 -11.56
CA ARG A 109 -10.89 16.77 -10.10
C ARG A 109 -11.24 15.46 -9.39
N ARG A 110 -12.13 14.64 -9.96
CA ARG A 110 -12.37 13.25 -9.50
C ARG A 110 -11.10 12.42 -9.49
N SER A 111 -10.27 12.53 -10.53
CA SER A 111 -9.00 11.79 -10.61
C SER A 111 -8.04 12.19 -9.49
N ARG A 112 -7.96 13.49 -9.16
CA ARG A 112 -7.14 14.01 -8.05
C ARG A 112 -7.64 13.56 -6.68
N LEU A 113 -8.94 13.68 -6.43
CA LEU A 113 -9.57 13.20 -5.20
C LEU A 113 -9.31 11.71 -5.00
N THR A 114 -9.41 10.95 -6.09
CA THR A 114 -9.14 9.51 -6.09
C THR A 114 -7.69 9.21 -5.77
N GLU A 115 -6.71 9.86 -6.42
CA GLU A 115 -5.29 9.72 -6.10
C GLU A 115 -5.01 9.97 -4.61
N GLY A 116 -5.64 11.01 -4.04
CA GLY A 116 -5.57 11.30 -2.60
C GLY A 116 -6.19 10.22 -1.71
N ILE A 117 -7.25 9.53 -2.15
CA ILE A 117 -7.81 8.37 -1.45
C ILE A 117 -6.85 7.18 -1.51
N ILE A 118 -6.21 6.94 -2.66
CA ILE A 118 -5.20 5.86 -2.80
C ILE A 118 -3.98 6.15 -1.90
N ALA A 119 -3.54 7.41 -1.79
CA ALA A 119 -2.46 7.81 -0.90
C ALA A 119 -2.76 7.52 0.58
N LEU A 120 -4.05 7.49 0.95
CA LEU A 120 -4.55 7.15 2.28
C LEU A 120 -4.92 5.67 2.45
N ALA A 121 -4.66 4.83 1.44
CA ALA A 121 -4.86 3.39 1.55
C ALA A 121 -3.88 2.82 2.58
N ASP A 122 -4.39 2.08 3.57
CA ASP A 122 -3.55 1.40 4.55
C ASP A 122 -3.02 0.06 4.02
N ASP A 123 -2.23 0.14 2.94
CA ASP A 123 -1.54 -1.00 2.36
C ASP A 123 -0.09 -0.64 2.01
N ASP A 124 0.85 -1.44 2.49
CA ASP A 124 2.28 -1.18 2.31
C ASP A 124 2.72 -1.32 0.86
N ALA A 125 2.15 -2.27 0.10
CA ALA A 125 2.50 -2.43 -1.31
C ALA A 125 2.04 -1.22 -2.13
N VAL A 126 0.85 -0.67 -1.81
CA VAL A 126 0.36 0.58 -2.42
C VAL A 126 1.28 1.73 -2.06
N ARG A 127 1.61 1.92 -0.78
CA ARG A 127 2.44 3.03 -0.33
C ARG A 127 3.84 2.99 -0.91
N GLU A 128 4.51 1.84 -0.85
CA GLU A 128 5.88 1.67 -1.35
C GLU A 128 5.99 1.81 -2.86
N THR A 129 4.97 1.38 -3.62
CA THR A 129 5.01 1.39 -5.09
C THR A 129 4.45 2.67 -5.69
N MET A 130 3.34 3.19 -5.16
CA MET A 130 2.62 4.33 -5.72
C MET A 130 3.01 5.65 -5.05
N PHE A 131 3.49 5.65 -3.80
CA PHE A 131 3.81 6.85 -3.04
C PHE A 131 5.14 6.74 -2.27
N PRO A 132 6.25 6.36 -2.94
CA PRO A 132 7.56 6.32 -2.29
C PRO A 132 8.01 7.71 -1.87
N ILE A 133 8.82 7.79 -0.81
CA ILE A 133 9.49 9.03 -0.40
C ILE A 133 10.59 9.33 -1.43
N SER A 134 10.24 10.04 -2.50
CA SER A 134 11.13 10.38 -3.59
C SER A 134 10.79 11.73 -4.18
N VAL A 135 11.81 12.48 -4.60
CA VAL A 135 11.63 13.71 -5.37
C VAL A 135 11.51 13.32 -6.84
N THR A 136 10.46 13.78 -7.51
CA THR A 136 10.28 13.58 -8.95
C THR A 136 10.04 14.93 -9.63
N ARG A 137 10.82 15.23 -10.65
CA ARG A 137 10.60 16.38 -11.56
C ARG A 137 10.37 15.93 -12.99
N ASP A 138 10.05 14.66 -13.14
CA ASP A 138 10.03 13.97 -14.41
C ASP A 138 8.75 14.30 -15.18
N VAL A 139 8.84 14.29 -16.50
CA VAL A 139 7.71 14.60 -17.38
C VAL A 139 7.28 13.34 -18.10
N ILE A 140 5.98 13.03 -18.03
CA ILE A 140 5.34 11.97 -18.81
C ILE A 140 4.91 12.54 -20.15
N HIS A 141 5.26 11.87 -21.23
CA HIS A 141 4.84 12.21 -22.59
C HIS A 141 4.45 10.95 -23.36
N THR A 142 3.65 11.13 -24.39
CA THR A 142 3.28 10.04 -25.31
C THR A 142 4.45 9.79 -26.27
N ALA A 143 4.73 8.51 -26.53
CA ALA A 143 5.80 8.13 -27.43
C ALA A 143 5.52 8.54 -28.88
N THR A 144 6.61 8.78 -29.59
CA THR A 144 6.63 9.01 -31.04
C THR A 144 7.40 7.88 -31.73
N PRO A 145 7.31 7.75 -33.07
CA PRO A 145 8.10 6.75 -33.79
C PRO A 145 9.61 6.84 -33.54
N ASP A 146 10.13 8.03 -33.25
CA ASP A 146 11.56 8.27 -32.99
C ASP A 146 12.03 7.66 -31.64
N ASP A 147 11.09 7.29 -30.75
CA ASP A 147 11.40 6.72 -29.44
C ASP A 147 11.56 5.19 -29.47
N ALA A 148 11.41 4.54 -30.64
CA ALA A 148 11.37 3.08 -30.78
C ALA A 148 12.59 2.36 -30.17
N ASP A 149 13.80 2.89 -30.37
CA ASP A 149 15.04 2.30 -29.84
C ASP A 149 15.11 2.37 -28.31
N ALA A 150 14.65 3.48 -27.72
CA ALA A 150 14.57 3.67 -26.28
C ALA A 150 13.54 2.71 -25.67
N ILE A 151 12.37 2.58 -26.30
CA ILE A 151 11.32 1.63 -25.92
C ILE A 151 11.84 0.20 -25.95
N GLY A 152 12.47 -0.22 -27.05
CA GLY A 152 13.05 -1.56 -27.17
C GLY A 152 14.08 -1.84 -26.07
N THR A 153 14.91 -0.85 -25.73
CA THR A 153 15.91 -0.98 -24.66
C THR A 153 15.26 -1.17 -23.29
N LEU A 154 14.27 -0.34 -22.95
CA LEU A 154 13.55 -0.44 -21.68
C LEU A 154 12.73 -1.72 -21.57
N MET A 155 12.09 -2.17 -22.65
CA MET A 155 11.33 -3.42 -22.67
C MET A 155 12.23 -4.66 -22.48
N ARG A 156 13.45 -4.65 -23.04
CA ARG A 156 14.45 -5.69 -22.74
C ARG A 156 14.91 -5.67 -21.29
N GLN A 157 14.94 -4.50 -20.64
CA GLN A 157 15.24 -4.42 -19.20
C GLN A 157 14.06 -4.93 -18.36
N TRP A 158 12.83 -4.55 -18.72
CA TRP A 158 11.60 -5.08 -18.11
C TRP A 158 11.54 -6.61 -18.20
N ALA A 159 11.82 -7.20 -19.37
CA ALA A 159 11.88 -8.65 -19.55
C ALA A 159 12.92 -9.30 -18.64
N ARG A 160 14.15 -8.73 -18.58
CA ARG A 160 15.22 -9.23 -17.72
C ARG A 160 14.85 -9.17 -16.23
N GLN A 161 14.28 -8.05 -15.76
CA GLN A 161 13.83 -7.93 -14.38
C GLN A 161 12.67 -8.89 -14.06
N GLY A 162 11.77 -9.09 -15.02
CA GLY A 162 10.63 -9.99 -14.87
C GLY A 162 10.97 -11.46 -15.03
N GLY A 163 12.17 -11.81 -15.51
CA GLY A 163 12.52 -13.19 -15.89
C GLY A 163 11.71 -13.71 -17.08
N LEU A 164 11.36 -12.83 -18.03
CA LEU A 164 10.55 -13.14 -19.21
C LEU A 164 11.45 -13.55 -20.39
N ASP A 165 10.88 -14.30 -21.34
CA ASP A 165 11.62 -14.67 -22.56
C ASP A 165 11.88 -13.45 -23.44
N ALA A 166 13.16 -13.10 -23.62
CA ALA A 166 13.56 -11.89 -24.34
C ALA A 166 13.10 -11.88 -25.80
N ARG A 167 13.19 -13.04 -26.50
CA ARG A 167 12.76 -13.15 -27.91
C ARG A 167 11.25 -13.00 -28.09
N TRP A 168 10.48 -13.43 -27.11
CA TRP A 168 9.04 -13.21 -27.06
C TRP A 168 8.73 -11.74 -26.78
N THR A 169 9.41 -11.12 -25.81
CA THR A 169 9.22 -9.70 -25.52
C THR A 169 9.57 -8.82 -26.73
N ASP A 170 10.69 -9.07 -27.41
CA ASP A 170 11.06 -8.27 -28.60
C ASP A 170 9.96 -8.33 -29.68
N ARG A 171 9.38 -9.52 -29.93
CA ARG A 171 8.25 -9.69 -30.86
C ARG A 171 6.96 -9.00 -30.41
N LEU A 172 6.67 -8.98 -29.11
CA LEU A 172 5.53 -8.24 -28.56
C LEU A 172 5.71 -6.72 -28.76
N VAL A 173 6.91 -6.21 -28.50
CA VAL A 173 7.22 -4.78 -28.62
C VAL A 173 7.13 -4.33 -30.07
N GLU A 174 7.70 -5.08 -31.00
CA GLU A 174 7.62 -4.80 -32.43
C GLU A 174 6.15 -4.70 -32.86
N ARG A 175 5.31 -5.65 -32.44
CA ARG A 175 3.88 -5.62 -32.73
C ARG A 175 3.18 -4.39 -32.14
N TRP A 176 3.40 -4.09 -30.86
CA TRP A 176 2.76 -2.95 -30.20
C TRP A 176 3.18 -1.60 -30.81
N LEU A 177 4.44 -1.45 -31.21
CA LEU A 177 4.92 -0.25 -31.90
C LEU A 177 4.33 -0.12 -33.30
N VAL A 178 4.11 -1.23 -34.02
CA VAL A 178 3.47 -1.20 -35.35
C VAL A 178 1.97 -0.88 -35.24
N ASP A 179 1.29 -1.44 -34.24
CA ASP A 179 -0.15 -1.25 -34.05
C ASP A 179 -0.48 0.18 -33.63
N ASP A 180 0.21 0.69 -32.60
CA ASP A 180 0.02 2.05 -32.09
C ASP A 180 1.23 2.51 -31.23
N PRO A 181 2.17 3.30 -31.76
CA PRO A 181 3.25 3.89 -30.97
C PRO A 181 2.74 4.71 -29.78
N ALA A 182 1.58 5.38 -29.92
CA ALA A 182 1.01 6.22 -28.86
C ALA A 182 0.48 5.41 -27.66
N SER A 183 0.41 4.07 -27.79
CA SER A 183 0.14 3.17 -26.68
C SER A 183 1.23 3.19 -25.59
N PHE A 184 2.41 3.75 -25.89
CA PHE A 184 3.47 3.95 -24.91
C PHE A 184 3.44 5.36 -24.30
N GLN A 185 3.46 5.42 -22.98
CA GLN A 185 3.75 6.64 -22.22
C GLN A 185 5.16 6.53 -21.64
N LEU A 186 5.98 7.54 -21.87
CA LEU A 186 7.40 7.57 -21.55
C LEU A 186 7.67 8.64 -20.49
N ILE A 187 8.61 8.37 -19.60
CA ILE A 187 9.06 9.33 -18.58
C ILE A 187 10.51 9.74 -18.85
N ARG A 188 10.75 11.05 -18.86
CA ARG A 188 12.10 11.63 -19.01
C ARG A 188 12.63 12.15 -17.70
N ASP A 189 13.90 11.89 -17.44
CA ASP A 189 14.61 12.53 -16.33
C ASP A 189 14.90 14.02 -16.64
N GLY A 190 15.41 14.76 -15.65
CA GLY A 190 15.76 16.17 -15.82
C GLY A 190 16.86 16.45 -16.85
N GLY A 191 17.51 15.41 -17.40
CA GLY A 191 18.48 15.48 -18.49
C GLY A 191 17.91 15.07 -19.85
N ASP A 192 16.59 15.02 -20.00
CA ASP A 192 15.86 14.65 -21.22
C ASP A 192 16.04 13.19 -21.68
N ARG A 193 16.60 12.33 -20.82
CA ARG A 193 16.74 10.91 -21.14
C ARG A 193 15.47 10.14 -20.77
N ILE A 194 14.99 9.29 -21.66
CA ILE A 194 13.89 8.37 -21.37
C ILE A 194 14.37 7.30 -20.38
N ILE A 195 13.79 7.28 -19.19
CA ILE A 195 14.19 6.38 -18.09
C ILE A 195 13.11 5.35 -17.74
N GLY A 196 11.91 5.45 -18.31
CA GLY A 196 10.84 4.49 -18.05
C GLY A 196 9.70 4.58 -19.04
N LEU A 197 8.82 3.60 -18.98
CA LEU A 197 7.65 3.50 -19.82
C LEU A 197 6.48 2.80 -19.13
N THR A 198 5.30 3.05 -19.69
CA THR A 198 4.14 2.17 -19.58
C THR A 198 3.61 1.90 -20.97
N ASN A 199 3.05 0.72 -21.20
CA ASN A 199 2.32 0.39 -22.41
C ASN A 199 0.87 0.06 -22.06
N THR A 200 -0.06 0.79 -22.64
CA THR A 200 -1.50 0.60 -22.49
C THR A 200 -2.16 0.39 -23.83
N GLN A 201 -2.77 -0.76 -24.03
CA GLN A 201 -3.50 -1.10 -25.25
C GLN A 201 -4.99 -0.80 -25.03
N GLN A 202 -5.58 0.05 -25.86
CA GLN A 202 -7.03 0.16 -25.90
C GLN A 202 -7.61 -1.15 -26.40
N VAL A 203 -8.61 -1.70 -25.72
CA VAL A 203 -9.28 -2.94 -26.07
C VAL A 203 -10.40 -2.62 -27.04
N THR A 204 -10.20 -2.97 -28.31
CA THR A 204 -11.11 -2.74 -29.44
C THR A 204 -11.13 -3.97 -30.34
N GLU A 205 -12.06 -4.05 -31.29
CA GLU A 205 -12.04 -5.11 -32.32
C GLU A 205 -10.70 -5.18 -33.09
N ARG A 206 -10.01 -4.05 -33.27
CA ARG A 206 -8.72 -4.00 -33.99
C ARG A 206 -7.56 -4.57 -33.18
N THR A 207 -7.60 -4.39 -31.87
CA THR A 207 -6.51 -4.77 -30.94
C THR A 207 -6.78 -6.08 -30.22
N VAL A 208 -7.96 -6.68 -30.40
CA VAL A 208 -8.37 -7.91 -29.72
C VAL A 208 -7.40 -9.06 -29.98
N ASN A 209 -6.85 -9.18 -31.18
CA ASN A 209 -5.87 -10.21 -31.54
C ASN A 209 -4.53 -10.08 -30.78
N CYS A 210 -4.22 -8.89 -30.27
CA CYS A 210 -3.03 -8.61 -29.47
C CYS A 210 -3.31 -8.77 -27.96
N VAL A 211 -4.55 -8.57 -27.55
CA VAL A 211 -5.04 -8.67 -26.16
C VAL A 211 -5.42 -10.09 -25.78
N GLU A 212 -6.06 -10.84 -26.68
CA GLU A 212 -6.57 -12.19 -26.46
C GLU A 212 -5.48 -13.14 -25.93
N PRO A 213 -4.25 -13.18 -26.48
CA PRO A 213 -3.23 -14.08 -25.96
C PRO A 213 -2.83 -13.78 -24.51
N LEU A 214 -2.98 -12.53 -24.06
CA LEU A 214 -2.62 -12.08 -22.71
C LEU A 214 -3.72 -12.35 -21.67
N LEU A 215 -4.97 -12.51 -22.12
CA LEU A 215 -6.16 -12.72 -21.28
C LEU A 215 -6.72 -14.14 -21.40
N GLN A 216 -6.48 -14.82 -22.52
CA GLN A 216 -6.89 -16.17 -22.86
C GLN A 216 -8.38 -16.43 -22.54
N GLN A 217 -8.69 -17.38 -21.67
CA GLN A 217 -10.06 -17.75 -21.31
C GLN A 217 -10.85 -16.63 -20.59
N HIS A 218 -10.19 -15.53 -20.22
CA HIS A 218 -10.83 -14.37 -19.60
C HIS A 218 -11.23 -13.28 -20.60
N THR A 219 -10.87 -13.43 -21.88
CA THR A 219 -11.07 -12.42 -22.94
C THR A 219 -12.54 -12.06 -23.11
N ASP A 220 -13.40 -13.02 -23.46
CA ASP A 220 -14.82 -12.75 -23.76
C ASP A 220 -15.53 -12.08 -22.58
N ARG A 221 -15.30 -12.55 -21.35
CA ARG A 221 -15.88 -11.97 -20.13
C ARG A 221 -15.50 -10.51 -19.91
N LEU A 222 -14.28 -10.12 -20.30
CA LEU A 222 -13.78 -8.75 -20.15
C LEU A 222 -14.19 -7.85 -21.33
N LEU A 223 -14.61 -8.45 -22.46
CA LEU A 223 -15.14 -7.76 -23.64
C LEU A 223 -16.67 -7.59 -23.61
N ASP A 224 -17.43 -8.56 -23.09
CA ASP A 224 -18.91 -8.63 -23.10
C ASP A 224 -19.62 -7.71 -22.07
N ARG A 225 -19.07 -6.52 -21.81
CA ARG A 225 -19.61 -5.56 -20.84
C ARG A 225 -20.55 -4.54 -21.49
N PRO A 226 -21.47 -3.91 -20.73
CA PRO A 226 -22.49 -3.02 -21.27
C PRO A 226 -21.88 -1.96 -22.20
N ARG A 227 -22.50 -1.77 -23.37
CA ARG A 227 -22.07 -0.81 -24.40
C ARG A 227 -21.77 0.56 -23.79
N GLY A 228 -20.51 1.00 -23.85
CA GLY A 228 -20.12 2.39 -23.54
C GLY A 228 -18.79 2.57 -22.79
N THR A 229 -18.36 1.59 -21.98
CA THR A 229 -17.10 1.72 -21.22
C THR A 229 -15.93 1.15 -22.02
N GLY A 230 -15.06 2.03 -22.53
CA GLY A 230 -13.80 1.61 -23.15
C GLY A 230 -12.91 0.87 -22.15
N GLY A 231 -12.21 -0.17 -22.60
CA GLY A 231 -11.26 -0.92 -21.78
C GLY A 231 -9.82 -0.65 -22.20
N TRP A 232 -8.91 -0.55 -21.24
CA TRP A 232 -7.47 -0.55 -21.46
C TRP A 232 -6.84 -1.79 -20.83
N LEU A 233 -5.86 -2.37 -21.51
CA LEU A 233 -4.98 -3.40 -20.97
C LEU A 233 -3.62 -2.78 -20.67
N LEU A 234 -3.15 -2.89 -19.43
CA LEU A 234 -1.75 -2.61 -19.09
C LEU A 234 -0.87 -3.76 -19.57
N GLY A 235 -0.16 -3.54 -20.68
CA GLY A 235 0.76 -4.52 -21.28
C GLY A 235 2.11 -4.57 -20.55
N ALA A 236 2.66 -3.41 -20.20
CA ALA A 236 3.93 -3.30 -19.49
C ALA A 236 4.01 -2.00 -18.67
N ALA A 237 4.77 -2.03 -17.58
CA ALA A 237 5.14 -0.85 -16.81
C ALA A 237 6.54 -1.07 -16.23
N TYR A 238 7.47 -0.16 -16.51
CA TYR A 238 8.86 -0.31 -16.13
C TYR A 238 9.57 1.03 -15.98
N CYS A 239 10.21 1.23 -14.83
CA CYS A 239 11.20 2.27 -14.62
C CYS A 239 12.10 1.82 -13.45
N PRO A 240 13.44 1.87 -13.58
CA PRO A 240 14.35 1.47 -12.52
C PRO A 240 14.34 2.46 -11.33
N ASP A 241 14.06 3.74 -11.59
CA ASP A 241 13.86 4.72 -10.53
C ASP A 241 12.46 4.57 -9.92
N ARG A 242 12.40 4.39 -8.59
CA ARG A 242 11.14 4.12 -7.89
C ARG A 242 10.20 5.33 -7.88
N GLY A 243 10.73 6.55 -7.80
CA GLY A 243 9.93 7.77 -7.82
C GLY A 243 9.27 7.98 -9.18
N ALA A 244 10.06 7.92 -10.24
CA ALA A 244 9.60 8.00 -11.62
C ALA A 244 8.62 6.86 -11.96
N HIS A 245 8.89 5.63 -11.49
CA HIS A 245 7.96 4.51 -11.65
C HIS A 245 6.60 4.78 -11.01
N ALA A 246 6.60 5.27 -9.76
CA ALA A 246 5.38 5.64 -9.06
C ALA A 246 4.64 6.78 -9.80
N HIS A 247 5.37 7.76 -10.34
CA HIS A 247 4.80 8.85 -11.12
C HIS A 247 4.09 8.34 -12.39
N LEU A 248 4.72 7.40 -13.12
CA LEU A 248 4.11 6.72 -14.27
C LEU A 248 2.80 6.00 -13.89
N LEU A 249 2.80 5.21 -12.82
CA LEU A 249 1.62 4.46 -12.40
C LEU A 249 0.48 5.37 -11.93
N ARG A 250 0.79 6.48 -11.23
CA ARG A 250 -0.21 7.49 -10.86
C ARG A 250 -0.76 8.21 -12.08
N GLY A 251 0.10 8.54 -13.06
CA GLY A 251 -0.30 9.11 -14.35
C GLY A 251 -1.26 8.20 -15.12
N LEU A 252 -0.93 6.90 -15.20
CA LEU A 252 -1.79 5.88 -15.80
C LEU A 252 -3.17 5.82 -15.13
N LEU A 253 -3.21 5.70 -13.80
CA LEU A 253 -4.49 5.65 -13.08
C LEU A 253 -5.30 6.93 -13.30
N ARG A 254 -4.64 8.10 -13.32
CA ARG A 254 -5.31 9.38 -13.60
C ARG A 254 -5.99 9.34 -14.97
N GLN A 255 -5.29 8.90 -16.02
CA GLN A 255 -5.85 8.79 -17.37
C GLN A 255 -7.06 7.85 -17.42
N VAL A 256 -6.95 6.67 -16.81
CA VAL A 256 -8.05 5.68 -16.77
C VAL A 256 -9.27 6.22 -16.00
N ILE A 257 -9.05 6.90 -14.86
CA ILE A 257 -10.14 7.50 -14.07
C ILE A 257 -10.80 8.65 -14.82
N MET A 258 -10.01 9.52 -15.46
CA MET A 258 -10.53 10.64 -16.24
C MET A 258 -11.37 10.15 -17.42
N GLY A 259 -10.93 9.10 -18.11
CA GLY A 259 -11.67 8.48 -19.21
C GLY A 259 -12.84 7.60 -18.75
N GLY A 260 -13.00 7.35 -17.45
CA GLY A 260 -14.01 6.44 -16.92
C GLY A 260 -13.87 5.01 -17.46
N LEU A 261 -12.62 4.53 -17.61
CA LEU A 261 -12.29 3.30 -18.34
C LEU A 261 -12.21 2.08 -17.42
N LEU A 262 -12.35 0.90 -18.01
CA LEU A 262 -11.96 -0.36 -17.38
C LEU A 262 -10.45 -0.56 -17.56
N LEU A 263 -9.69 -0.67 -16.47
CA LEU A 263 -8.29 -1.10 -16.55
C LEU A 263 -8.19 -2.60 -16.27
N THR A 264 -7.62 -3.33 -17.21
CA THR A 264 -7.26 -4.73 -17.09
C THR A 264 -5.76 -4.86 -16.98
N VAL A 265 -5.28 -5.78 -16.13
CA VAL A 265 -3.86 -6.05 -15.96
C VAL A 265 -3.65 -7.56 -15.99
N SER A 266 -2.76 -8.02 -16.86
CA SER A 266 -2.23 -9.39 -16.88
C SER A 266 -0.79 -9.35 -16.40
N THR A 267 -0.46 -10.02 -15.29
CA THR A 267 0.90 -9.95 -14.75
C THR A 267 1.37 -11.22 -14.06
N PRO A 268 2.56 -11.74 -14.42
CA PRO A 268 3.22 -12.82 -13.68
C PRO A 268 4.08 -12.29 -12.51
N ASN A 269 4.20 -10.96 -12.35
CA ASN A 269 5.06 -10.34 -11.34
C ASN A 269 4.36 -10.32 -9.96
N PRO A 270 4.88 -11.03 -8.94
CA PRO A 270 4.27 -11.10 -7.61
C PRO A 270 4.12 -9.74 -6.93
N ASP A 271 5.03 -8.79 -7.18
CA ASP A 271 4.99 -7.46 -6.56
C ASP A 271 3.81 -6.64 -7.11
N TYR A 272 3.59 -6.74 -8.43
CA TYR A 272 2.41 -6.16 -9.07
C TYR A 272 1.12 -6.84 -8.64
N GLN A 273 1.11 -8.16 -8.45
CA GLN A 273 -0.05 -8.86 -7.90
C GLN A 273 -0.37 -8.38 -6.48
N ARG A 274 0.65 -8.14 -5.63
CA ARG A 274 0.45 -7.55 -4.30
C ARG A 274 -0.12 -6.14 -4.40
N LEU A 275 0.43 -5.31 -5.29
CA LEU A 275 -0.08 -3.95 -5.54
C LEU A 275 -1.56 -3.98 -5.97
N LEU A 276 -1.93 -4.78 -6.96
CA LEU A 276 -3.30 -4.85 -7.48
C LEU A 276 -4.30 -5.35 -6.43
N ARG A 277 -3.89 -6.28 -5.57
CA ARG A 277 -4.70 -6.73 -4.42
C ARG A 277 -4.82 -5.64 -3.35
N GLY A 278 -3.76 -4.87 -3.11
CA GLY A 278 -3.78 -3.69 -2.22
C GLY A 278 -4.71 -2.59 -2.76
N LEU A 279 -4.70 -2.38 -4.08
CA LEU A 279 -5.61 -1.49 -4.80
C LEU A 279 -7.03 -2.05 -4.95
N ARG A 280 -7.32 -3.27 -4.47
CA ARG A 280 -8.66 -3.89 -4.51
C ARG A 280 -9.22 -4.10 -5.92
N PHE A 281 -8.35 -4.41 -6.88
CA PHE A 281 -8.79 -4.83 -8.21
C PHE A 281 -9.46 -6.20 -8.12
N GLN A 282 -10.47 -6.43 -8.96
CA GLN A 282 -11.13 -7.72 -9.07
C GLN A 282 -10.18 -8.73 -9.71
N ARG A 283 -9.93 -9.85 -9.01
CA ARG A 283 -9.14 -10.97 -9.53
C ARG A 283 -10.04 -11.93 -10.32
N HIS A 284 -9.61 -12.32 -11.51
CA HIS A 284 -10.32 -13.30 -12.36
C HIS A 284 -9.69 -14.68 -12.35
N GLY A 285 -8.44 -14.79 -11.91
CA GLY A 285 -7.69 -16.05 -11.85
C GLY A 285 -6.43 -16.00 -12.70
N THR A 286 -5.83 -17.16 -12.95
CA THR A 286 -4.65 -17.27 -13.83
C THR A 286 -5.05 -17.56 -15.27
N THR A 287 -4.16 -17.26 -16.21
CA THR A 287 -4.23 -17.77 -17.59
C THR A 287 -4.07 -19.29 -17.63
N ALA A 288 -4.45 -19.93 -18.73
CA ALA A 288 -4.21 -21.35 -18.97
C ALA A 288 -2.72 -21.63 -19.20
N ASP A 289 -2.04 -20.80 -19.98
CA ASP A 289 -0.63 -20.94 -20.34
C ASP A 289 0.27 -19.88 -19.69
N ASP A 290 1.56 -20.17 -19.68
CA ASP A 290 2.61 -19.20 -19.37
C ASP A 290 2.89 -18.33 -20.60
N VAL A 291 2.03 -17.33 -20.79
CA VAL A 291 2.06 -16.43 -21.95
C VAL A 291 3.40 -15.69 -22.09
N TYR A 292 4.10 -15.43 -20.98
CA TYR A 292 5.38 -14.73 -21.00
C TYR A 292 6.60 -15.67 -20.96
N ARG A 293 6.39 -16.98 -20.96
CA ARG A 293 7.44 -18.02 -20.92
C ARG A 293 8.44 -17.80 -19.77
N CYS A 294 7.91 -17.45 -18.60
CA CYS A 294 8.66 -17.07 -17.41
C CYS A 294 8.57 -18.07 -16.25
N GLY A 295 8.02 -19.26 -16.51
CA GLY A 295 7.75 -20.32 -15.54
C GLY A 295 6.53 -20.07 -14.65
N ARG A 296 5.74 -19.01 -14.90
CA ARG A 296 4.61 -18.58 -14.07
C ARG A 296 3.43 -18.21 -14.92
N LYS A 297 2.23 -18.67 -14.54
CA LYS A 297 0.99 -18.26 -15.19
C LYS A 297 0.58 -16.86 -14.69
N PRO A 298 0.41 -15.86 -15.58
CA PRO A 298 -0.12 -14.55 -15.20
C PRO A 298 -1.43 -14.62 -14.45
N GLU A 299 -1.61 -13.74 -13.47
CA GLU A 299 -2.91 -13.47 -12.88
C GLU A 299 -3.57 -12.27 -13.58
N ILE A 300 -4.87 -12.38 -13.83
CA ILE A 300 -5.69 -11.36 -14.46
C ILE A 300 -6.46 -10.58 -13.41
N PHE A 301 -6.35 -9.26 -13.46
CA PHE A 301 -7.05 -8.31 -12.61
C PHE A 301 -7.79 -7.28 -13.46
N SER A 302 -8.90 -6.76 -12.95
CA SER A 302 -9.54 -5.59 -13.55
C SER A 302 -10.15 -4.66 -12.52
N GLN A 303 -10.27 -3.38 -12.87
CA GLN A 303 -11.04 -2.39 -12.11
C GLN A 303 -11.73 -1.41 -13.04
N ASP A 304 -13.03 -1.24 -12.83
CA ASP A 304 -13.88 -0.29 -13.55
C ASP A 304 -13.79 1.09 -12.87
N PHE A 305 -13.32 2.09 -13.61
CA PHE A 305 -13.23 3.47 -13.13
C PHE A 305 -14.32 4.38 -13.71
N GLY A 306 -15.36 3.79 -14.31
CA GLY A 306 -16.58 4.50 -14.68
C GLY A 306 -17.19 5.26 -13.48
N SER A 307 -17.84 6.38 -13.75
CA SER A 307 -18.36 7.29 -12.71
C SER A 307 -19.27 6.60 -11.69
N ALA A 308 -20.05 5.60 -12.11
CA ALA A 308 -20.92 4.83 -11.23
C ALA A 308 -20.17 3.81 -10.36
N ALA A 309 -19.07 3.22 -10.87
CA ALA A 309 -18.31 2.17 -10.17
C ALA A 309 -17.21 2.73 -9.25
N LEU A 310 -16.74 3.95 -9.52
CA LEU A 310 -15.65 4.59 -8.80
C LEU A 310 -15.95 4.77 -7.29
N PRO A 311 -17.13 5.26 -6.86
CA PRO A 311 -17.45 5.38 -5.43
C PRO A 311 -17.34 4.04 -4.69
N ASP A 312 -17.90 2.97 -5.25
CA ASP A 312 -17.86 1.63 -4.64
C ASP A 312 -16.44 1.10 -4.53
N TRP A 313 -15.59 1.37 -5.52
CA TRP A 313 -14.18 0.98 -5.45
C TRP A 313 -13.41 1.75 -4.39
N THR A 314 -13.60 3.07 -4.30
CA THR A 314 -12.97 3.87 -3.24
C THR A 314 -13.44 3.47 -1.85
N GLU A 315 -14.70 3.05 -1.71
CA GLU A 315 -15.23 2.45 -0.48
C GLU A 315 -14.51 1.13 -0.13
N ARG A 316 -14.32 0.22 -1.10
CA ARG A 316 -13.54 -1.02 -0.88
C ARG A 316 -12.10 -0.73 -0.47
N LEU A 317 -11.47 0.28 -1.07
CA LEU A 317 -10.11 0.70 -0.74
C LEU A 317 -10.05 1.22 0.71
N ALA A 318 -11.00 2.08 1.07
CA ALA A 318 -11.15 2.71 2.38
C ALA A 318 -11.46 1.73 3.52
N ARG A 319 -12.23 0.66 3.27
CA ARG A 319 -12.62 -0.33 4.28
C ARG A 319 -11.42 -0.97 4.97
N THR A 320 -10.27 -1.06 4.30
CA THR A 320 -9.04 -1.57 4.94
C THR A 320 -8.33 -0.54 5.80
N SER A 321 -8.47 0.76 5.51
CA SER A 321 -7.93 1.85 6.35
C SER A 321 -8.62 1.93 7.72
N GLY A 322 -9.75 1.24 7.90
CA GLY A 322 -10.40 1.00 9.20
C GLY A 322 -10.36 -0.45 9.71
N MET A 323 -10.02 -1.45 8.87
CA MET A 323 -10.11 -2.88 9.21
C MET A 323 -8.79 -3.67 9.20
N ARG A 324 -7.64 -3.07 8.89
CA ARG A 324 -6.40 -3.55 9.52
C ARG A 324 -6.42 -3.04 10.95
N GLY A 325 -7.07 -3.82 11.83
CA GLY A 325 -7.02 -3.54 13.26
C GLY A 325 -5.55 -3.38 13.69
N GLY A 326 -5.34 -2.59 14.75
CA GLY A 326 -4.04 -2.05 15.16
C GLY A 326 -2.85 -3.01 15.02
N PRO A 327 -1.62 -2.45 14.92
CA PRO A 327 -0.40 -3.21 14.62
C PRO A 327 -0.43 -4.56 15.31
N ARG A 328 -0.19 -5.65 14.55
CA ARG A 328 -0.17 -7.02 15.08
C ARG A 328 0.53 -6.98 16.44
N PRO A 329 -0.12 -7.42 17.52
CA PRO A 329 0.47 -7.43 18.84
C PRO A 329 1.89 -7.92 18.77
N THR A 330 2.83 -7.07 19.16
CA THR A 330 4.23 -7.46 19.23
C THR A 330 4.36 -8.55 20.29
N GLY A 331 5.31 -9.47 20.11
CA GLY A 331 5.59 -10.48 21.14
C GLY A 331 5.87 -9.87 22.52
N GLN A 332 6.33 -8.60 22.58
CA GLN A 332 6.52 -7.87 23.83
C GLN A 332 5.20 -7.46 24.51
N GLU A 333 4.21 -7.01 23.75
CA GLU A 333 2.88 -6.69 24.30
C GLU A 333 2.17 -7.95 24.81
N VAL A 334 2.29 -9.06 24.07
CA VAL A 334 1.81 -10.38 24.50
C VAL A 334 2.52 -10.82 25.78
N ALA A 335 3.84 -10.68 25.87
CA ALA A 335 4.59 -11.04 27.07
C ALA A 335 4.17 -10.23 28.30
N ARG A 336 3.92 -8.91 28.14
CA ARG A 336 3.42 -8.06 29.23
C ARG A 336 2.03 -8.50 29.70
N ALA A 337 1.13 -8.77 28.78
CA ALA A 337 -0.22 -9.24 29.10
C ALA A 337 -0.20 -10.63 29.79
N LEU A 338 0.60 -11.57 29.29
CA LEU A 338 0.78 -12.89 29.90
C LEU A 338 1.40 -12.80 31.31
N THR A 339 2.32 -11.86 31.55
CA THR A 339 2.89 -11.62 32.89
C THR A 339 1.82 -11.12 33.88
N GLY A 340 0.86 -10.33 33.40
CA GLY A 340 -0.25 -9.81 34.20
C GLY A 340 -1.51 -10.67 34.18
N ILE A 341 -1.49 -11.89 33.62
CA ILE A 341 -2.72 -12.60 33.24
C ILE A 341 -3.68 -12.95 34.40
N ALA A 342 -3.14 -13.06 35.61
CA ALA A 342 -3.92 -13.33 36.82
C ALA A 342 -4.49 -12.06 37.48
N ASP A 343 -4.04 -10.87 37.06
CA ASP A 343 -4.41 -9.57 37.62
C ASP A 343 -5.28 -8.78 36.63
N PRO A 344 -6.61 -8.71 36.84
CA PRO A 344 -7.51 -8.01 35.95
C PRO A 344 -7.19 -6.52 35.78
N ALA A 345 -6.64 -5.85 36.81
CA ALA A 345 -6.29 -4.44 36.72
C ALA A 345 -5.10 -4.21 35.79
N ARG A 346 -4.07 -5.07 35.87
CA ARG A 346 -2.92 -5.02 34.95
C ARG A 346 -3.30 -5.38 33.51
N LEU A 347 -4.24 -6.32 33.33
CA LEU A 347 -4.75 -6.62 32.00
C LEU A 347 -5.58 -5.49 31.41
N ALA A 348 -6.30 -4.71 32.25
CA ALA A 348 -7.07 -3.54 31.81
C ALA A 348 -6.19 -2.45 31.19
N GLU A 349 -4.92 -2.36 31.58
CA GLU A 349 -3.92 -1.45 31.00
C GLU A 349 -3.27 -1.98 29.72
N SER A 350 -3.63 -3.20 29.29
CA SER A 350 -3.00 -3.85 28.15
C SER A 350 -3.40 -3.16 26.83
N PRO A 351 -2.42 -2.80 25.96
CA PRO A 351 -2.72 -2.26 24.64
C PRO A 351 -3.48 -3.28 23.76
N LEU A 352 -3.49 -4.56 24.13
CA LEU A 352 -4.25 -5.63 23.46
C LEU A 352 -5.76 -5.46 23.57
N LEU A 353 -6.26 -4.68 24.54
CA LEU A 353 -7.68 -4.34 24.67
C LEU A 353 -8.13 -3.26 23.67
N SER A 354 -7.19 -2.51 23.07
CA SER A 354 -7.48 -1.45 22.10
C SER A 354 -7.82 -1.98 20.69
N SER A 355 -8.45 -3.16 20.61
CA SER A 355 -8.84 -3.85 19.38
C SER A 355 -10.17 -3.29 18.83
N PRO A 356 -10.41 -3.33 17.50
CA PRO A 356 -11.64 -2.80 16.89
C PRO A 356 -12.93 -3.55 17.27
N ARG A 357 -12.84 -4.73 17.91
CA ARG A 357 -13.97 -5.32 18.65
C ARG A 357 -13.76 -5.01 20.13
N PRO A 358 -14.74 -4.45 20.85
CA PRO A 358 -14.62 -4.25 22.29
C PRO A 358 -14.39 -5.62 22.93
N ARG A 359 -13.18 -5.86 23.44
CA ARG A 359 -12.86 -7.01 24.28
C ARG A 359 -12.89 -6.53 25.73
N THR A 360 -13.60 -7.26 26.56
CA THR A 360 -13.47 -7.17 28.01
C THR A 360 -12.14 -7.77 28.44
N VAL A 361 -11.67 -7.42 29.64
CA VAL A 361 -10.50 -8.04 30.28
C VAL A 361 -10.65 -9.57 30.36
N ALA A 362 -11.88 -10.05 30.60
CA ALA A 362 -12.19 -11.47 30.67
C ALA A 362 -12.01 -12.18 29.31
N GLU A 363 -12.48 -11.57 28.23
CA GLU A 363 -12.32 -12.10 26.86
C GLU A 363 -10.85 -12.12 26.45
N LEU A 364 -10.11 -11.02 26.64
CA LEU A 364 -8.67 -10.99 26.34
C LEU A 364 -7.91 -12.09 27.11
N ARG A 365 -8.26 -12.29 28.38
CA ARG A 365 -7.66 -13.36 29.19
C ARG A 365 -7.99 -14.74 28.61
N ALA A 366 -9.25 -15.00 28.24
CA ALA A 366 -9.65 -16.28 27.65
C ALA A 366 -8.89 -16.55 26.35
N ASP A 367 -8.79 -15.54 25.47
CA ASP A 367 -8.12 -15.66 24.18
C ASP A 367 -6.61 -15.94 24.34
N LEU A 368 -5.95 -15.30 25.32
CA LEU A 368 -4.53 -15.56 25.62
C LEU A 368 -4.31 -16.99 26.13
N TRP A 369 -5.21 -17.49 26.98
CA TRP A 369 -5.15 -18.88 27.45
C TRP A 369 -5.34 -19.87 26.30
N GLU A 370 -6.33 -19.62 25.46
CA GLU A 370 -6.66 -20.50 24.34
C GLU A 370 -5.58 -20.49 23.26
N ALA A 371 -5.02 -19.33 22.92
CA ALA A 371 -3.93 -19.23 21.96
C ALA A 371 -2.68 -19.98 22.44
N VAL A 372 -2.31 -19.87 23.72
CA VAL A 372 -1.18 -20.62 24.29
C VAL A 372 -1.47 -22.12 24.32
N ARG A 373 -2.71 -22.52 24.62
CA ARG A 373 -3.13 -23.92 24.62
C ARG A 373 -3.06 -24.54 23.22
N ARG A 374 -3.66 -23.90 22.21
CA ARG A 374 -3.59 -24.34 20.80
C ARG A 374 -2.16 -24.48 20.33
N LEU A 375 -1.29 -23.54 20.69
CA LEU A 375 0.12 -23.60 20.33
C LEU A 375 0.82 -24.80 20.96
N ALA A 376 0.53 -25.11 22.23
CA ALA A 376 1.09 -26.28 22.92
C ALA A 376 0.58 -27.62 22.36
N ASP A 377 -0.64 -27.63 21.79
CA ASP A 377 -1.28 -28.80 21.18
C ASP A 377 -0.98 -28.92 19.67
N SER A 378 -0.12 -28.05 19.09
CA SER A 378 0.22 -28.06 17.66
C SER A 378 0.95 -29.34 17.24
N GLU A 379 0.65 -29.85 16.05
CA GLU A 379 1.38 -30.98 15.44
C GLU A 379 2.78 -30.57 14.97
N VAL A 380 3.02 -29.27 14.80
CA VAL A 380 4.33 -28.73 14.45
C VAL A 380 5.19 -28.68 15.70
N ARG A 381 6.21 -29.55 15.77
CA ARG A 381 7.09 -29.68 16.95
C ARG A 381 7.63 -28.35 17.49
N GLU A 382 8.07 -27.44 16.60
CA GLU A 382 8.62 -26.16 17.02
C GLU A 382 7.59 -25.23 17.70
N GLU A 383 6.35 -25.30 17.24
CA GLU A 383 5.21 -24.57 17.80
C GLU A 383 4.78 -25.18 19.12
N ALA A 384 4.64 -26.52 19.18
CA ALA A 384 4.35 -27.25 20.41
C ALA A 384 5.36 -26.94 21.52
N GLU A 385 6.66 -26.95 21.21
CA GLU A 385 7.73 -26.55 22.13
C GLU A 385 7.56 -25.09 22.60
N ALA A 386 7.24 -24.17 21.69
CA ALA A 386 7.02 -22.76 22.01
C ALA A 386 5.79 -22.56 22.92
N GLY A 387 4.67 -23.22 22.62
CA GLY A 387 3.45 -23.22 23.42
C GLY A 387 3.66 -23.85 24.80
N TRP A 388 4.43 -24.95 24.86
CA TRP A 388 4.83 -25.58 26.12
C TRP A 388 5.64 -24.61 26.99
N ILE A 389 6.60 -23.88 26.42
CA ILE A 389 7.40 -22.88 27.13
C ILE A 389 6.48 -21.78 27.70
N LEU A 390 5.59 -21.21 26.88
CA LEU A 390 4.67 -20.15 27.32
C LEU A 390 3.75 -20.62 28.43
N ARG A 391 3.15 -21.81 28.28
CA ARG A 391 2.28 -22.42 29.27
C ARG A 391 3.00 -22.61 30.61
N HIS A 392 4.23 -23.11 30.61
CA HIS A 392 4.96 -23.38 31.85
C HIS A 392 5.59 -22.14 32.47
N TYR A 393 5.95 -21.14 31.67
CA TYR A 393 6.59 -19.92 32.16
C TYR A 393 5.56 -18.88 32.65
N TYR A 394 4.49 -18.66 31.90
CA TYR A 394 3.50 -17.61 32.21
C TYR A 394 2.25 -18.13 32.91
N LEU A 395 1.78 -19.34 32.57
CA LEU A 395 0.50 -19.87 33.06
C LEU A 395 0.66 -20.94 34.16
N GLY A 396 1.89 -21.41 34.35
CA GLY A 396 2.25 -22.46 35.29
C GLY A 396 2.78 -21.94 36.61
N ARG A 397 3.30 -22.86 37.44
CA ARG A 397 4.00 -22.49 38.68
C ARG A 397 5.29 -21.71 38.35
N PRO A 398 5.72 -20.75 39.18
CA PRO A 398 6.93 -19.97 38.94
C PRO A 398 8.15 -20.85 38.68
N ARG A 399 8.76 -20.71 37.51
CA ARG A 399 9.98 -21.42 37.09
C ARG A 399 10.93 -20.47 36.39
N THR A 400 12.23 -20.72 36.54
CA THR A 400 13.25 -19.94 35.83
C THR A 400 13.42 -20.44 34.40
N HIS A 401 13.79 -19.55 33.47
CA HIS A 401 14.10 -19.89 32.08
C HIS A 401 15.11 -21.04 31.97
N GLN A 402 16.12 -21.07 32.85
CA GLN A 402 17.15 -22.11 32.86
C GLN A 402 16.58 -23.50 33.16
N ARG A 403 15.65 -23.62 34.12
CA ARG A 403 15.01 -24.89 34.45
C ARG A 403 14.13 -25.41 33.31
N LEU A 404 13.43 -24.52 32.61
CA LEU A 404 12.60 -24.89 31.46
C LEU A 404 13.45 -25.34 30.26
N ALA A 405 14.56 -24.64 29.98
CA ALA A 405 15.48 -25.04 28.93
C ALA A 405 16.09 -26.44 29.20
N GLN A 406 16.44 -26.73 30.46
CA GLN A 406 16.93 -28.05 30.88
C GLN A 406 15.90 -29.16 30.69
N GLN A 407 14.62 -28.90 31.00
CA GLN A 407 13.53 -29.87 30.83
C GLN A 407 13.25 -30.21 29.37
N LEU A 408 13.51 -29.28 28.45
CA LEU A 408 13.40 -29.51 27.01
C LEU A 408 14.69 -30.05 26.38
N HIS A 409 15.76 -30.22 27.17
CA HIS A 409 17.09 -30.60 26.67
C HIS A 409 17.61 -29.69 25.53
N ILE A 410 17.28 -28.40 25.57
CA ILE A 410 17.68 -27.42 24.56
C ILE A 410 18.68 -26.40 25.10
N SER A 411 19.48 -25.82 24.21
CA SER A 411 20.37 -24.72 24.56
C SER A 411 19.59 -23.47 25.01
N ARG A 412 20.22 -22.62 25.83
CA ARG A 412 19.65 -21.33 26.25
C ARG A 412 19.28 -20.44 25.06
N ALA A 413 20.09 -20.43 24.00
CA ALA A 413 19.82 -19.64 22.79
C ALA A 413 18.58 -20.15 22.04
N THR A 414 18.45 -21.48 21.90
CA THR A 414 17.27 -22.12 21.30
C THR A 414 16.02 -21.83 22.11
N TYR A 415 16.10 -21.89 23.45
CA TYR A 415 15.01 -21.56 24.36
C TYR A 415 14.48 -20.14 24.11
N PHE A 416 15.34 -19.11 24.08
CA PHE A 416 14.88 -17.74 23.86
C PHE A 416 14.34 -17.51 22.44
N ARG A 417 14.85 -18.24 21.44
CA ARG A 417 14.31 -18.21 20.07
C ARG A 417 12.90 -18.77 20.03
N ARG A 418 12.66 -19.94 20.66
CA ARG A 418 11.33 -20.56 20.78
C ARG A 418 10.37 -19.69 21.59
N LEU A 419 10.83 -19.08 22.68
CA LEU A 419 10.04 -18.15 23.48
C LEU A 419 9.57 -16.94 22.65
N ARG A 420 10.49 -16.28 21.93
CA ARG A 420 10.15 -15.13 21.06
C ARG A 420 9.19 -15.56 19.95
N HIS A 421 9.49 -16.67 19.30
CA HIS A 421 8.65 -17.22 18.24
C HIS A 421 7.22 -17.52 18.73
N GLY A 422 7.06 -18.14 19.90
CA GLY A 422 5.74 -18.41 20.48
C GLY A 422 4.96 -17.14 20.80
N LEU A 423 5.63 -16.11 21.34
CA LEU A 423 4.99 -14.81 21.61
C LEU A 423 4.49 -14.14 20.32
N ASP A 424 5.28 -14.21 19.24
CA ASP A 424 4.90 -13.66 17.93
C ASP A 424 3.75 -14.45 17.27
N LEU A 425 3.70 -15.78 17.45
CA LEU A 425 2.60 -16.63 16.99
C LEU A 425 1.30 -16.35 17.75
N VAL A 426 1.35 -16.24 19.08
CA VAL A 426 0.17 -15.84 19.88
C VAL A 426 -0.32 -14.45 19.46
N GLY A 427 0.59 -13.49 19.24
CA GLY A 427 0.22 -12.17 18.72
C GLY A 427 -0.44 -12.21 17.33
N GLY A 428 -0.06 -13.19 16.50
CA GLY A 428 -0.71 -13.48 15.22
C GLY A 428 -2.11 -14.05 15.37
N ALA A 429 -2.26 -15.10 16.18
CA ALA A 429 -3.54 -15.77 16.41
C ALA A 429 -4.60 -14.80 16.97
N LEU A 430 -4.22 -13.92 17.90
CA LEU A 430 -5.10 -12.88 18.44
C LEU A 430 -5.55 -11.87 17.37
N ALA A 431 -4.77 -11.72 16.30
CA ALA A 431 -5.09 -10.89 15.15
C ALA A 431 -5.83 -11.65 14.03
N GLU A 432 -5.71 -12.98 13.92
CA GLU A 432 -6.33 -13.84 12.90
C GLU A 432 -7.76 -14.30 13.27
N GLU A 433 -8.11 -14.37 14.56
CA GLU A 433 -9.52 -14.53 15.02
C GLU A 433 -10.44 -13.34 14.63
N ARG A 434 -9.90 -12.39 13.85
CA ARG A 434 -10.62 -11.35 13.10
C ARG A 434 -11.27 -11.87 11.80
N SER A 435 -11.22 -13.16 11.50
CA SER A 435 -11.67 -13.72 10.21
C SER A 435 -12.51 -15.00 10.36
N VAL A 436 -13.65 -14.90 11.06
CA VAL A 436 -14.79 -15.81 10.92
C VAL A 436 -16.03 -14.90 10.89
N PRO A 437 -16.97 -15.08 9.93
CA PRO A 437 -17.79 -14.01 9.34
C PRO A 437 -18.67 -13.20 10.28
#